data_AF-A0A6L8NAP2-F1
#
_entry.id   AF-A0A6L8NAP2-F1
#
_cell.length_a   1.000
_cell.length_b   1.000
_cell.length_c   1.000
_cell.angle_alpha   90.00
_cell.angle_beta   90.00
_cell.angle_gamma   90.00
#
_symmetry.space_group_name_H-M   'P 1'
#
loop_
_entity.id
_entity.type
_entity.pdbx_description
1 polymer ?
#
loop_
_entity_poly.entity_id
_entity_poly.type
_entity_poly.pdbx_seq_one_letter_code
_entity_poly.pdbx_strand_id
1 'polypeptide(L)'
;MEPPLSPAVLSAALRDDARIRDALEHRDVGAVFALAHDEGGLSYNRLGEACDIRPERVSRMAKGDGTVTSLPVLERVCDGLGIPGIC
;
A
#
# COMPACT_ATOMS: atom_id res chain seq x y z
N MET A 1 23.65 -10.37 -8.52
CA MET A 1 22.80 -10.12 -7.34
C MET A 1 22.70 -8.63 -7.18
N GLU A 2 21.78 -8.00 -7.91
CA GLU A 2 21.35 -6.63 -7.64
C GLU A 2 20.57 -6.65 -6.33
N PRO A 3 20.78 -5.70 -5.39
CA PRO A 3 19.88 -5.60 -4.26
C PRO A 3 18.46 -5.39 -4.82
N PRO A 4 17.43 -6.07 -4.30
CA PRO A 4 16.08 -5.82 -4.76
C PRO A 4 15.81 -4.33 -4.56
N LEU A 5 15.32 -3.68 -5.62
CA LEU A 5 14.78 -2.33 -5.61
C LEU A 5 14.03 -2.17 -4.29
N SER A 6 14.45 -1.20 -3.48
CA SER A 6 13.90 -0.94 -2.16
C SER A 6 12.38 -1.13 -2.18
N PRO A 7 11.78 -1.80 -1.18
CA PRO A 7 10.33 -1.94 -1.11
C PRO A 7 9.67 -0.57 -1.31
N ALA A 8 8.39 -0.54 -1.70
CA ALA A 8 7.63 0.71 -1.84
C ALA A 8 7.41 1.35 -0.46
N VAL A 9 8.50 1.67 0.24
CA VAL A 9 8.53 2.14 1.60
C VAL A 9 7.93 3.52 1.58
N LEU A 10 6.81 3.65 2.28
CA LEU A 10 6.22 4.95 2.50
C LEU A 10 7.22 5.82 3.26
N SER A 11 7.46 7.01 2.73
CA SER A 11 8.13 8.09 3.43
C SER A 11 7.53 8.27 4.81
N ALA A 12 8.33 8.58 5.82
CA ALA A 12 7.85 8.76 7.19
C ALA A 12 6.70 9.77 7.29
N ALA A 13 6.75 10.84 6.49
CA ALA A 13 5.67 11.82 6.40
C ALA A 13 4.34 11.22 5.93
N LEU A 14 4.37 10.32 4.94
CA LEU A 14 3.16 9.66 4.45
C LEU A 14 2.64 8.62 5.43
N ARG A 15 3.55 7.90 6.11
CA ARG A 15 3.18 6.95 7.16
C ARG A 15 2.48 7.63 8.34
N ASP A 16 2.86 8.87 8.66
CA ASP A 16 2.23 9.68 9.70
C ASP A 16 0.96 10.40 9.20
N ASP A 17 0.65 10.34 7.91
CA ASP A 17 -0.54 11.01 7.38
C ASP A 17 -1.81 10.42 8.00
N ALA A 18 -2.67 11.30 8.52
CA ALA A 18 -3.92 10.91 9.14
C ALA A 18 -4.82 10.11 8.17
N ARG A 19 -4.74 10.38 6.86
CA ARG A 19 -5.49 9.65 5.82
C ARG A 19 -4.98 8.22 5.66
N ILE A 20 -3.67 8.00 5.74
CA ILE A 20 -3.08 6.66 5.69
C ILE A 20 -3.47 5.88 6.95
N ARG A 21 -3.41 6.51 8.13
CA ARG A 21 -3.86 5.88 9.39
C ARG A 21 -5.33 5.51 9.36
N ASP A 22 -6.19 6.45 8.95
CA ASP A 22 -7.64 6.22 8.83
C ASP A 22 -7.94 5.08 7.86
N ALA A 23 -7.27 5.06 6.70
CA ALA A 23 -7.41 3.98 5.74
C ALA A 23 -6.96 2.62 6.31
N LEU A 24 -5.88 2.58 7.10
CA LEU A 24 -5.44 1.35 7.77
C LEU A 24 -6.43 0.90 8.85
N GLU A 25 -6.99 1.82 9.64
CA GLU A 25 -8.01 1.52 10.65
C GLU A 25 -9.30 0.98 10.01
N HIS A 26 -9.73 1.58 8.91
CA HIS A 26 -10.87 1.11 8.12
C HIS A 26 -10.55 -0.10 7.23
N ARG A 27 -9.29 -0.57 7.25
CA ARG A 27 -8.77 -1.68 6.41
C ARG A 27 -8.96 -1.43 4.91
N ASP A 28 -8.99 -0.16 4.51
CA ASP A 28 -9.09 0.29 3.14
C ASP A 28 -7.70 0.46 2.50
N VAL A 29 -7.16 -0.66 2.02
CA VAL A 29 -5.91 -0.64 1.26
C VAL A 29 -6.04 0.07 -0.09
N GLY A 30 -7.25 0.23 -0.64
CA GLY A 30 -7.47 0.97 -1.88
C GLY A 30 -7.11 2.44 -1.69
N ALA A 31 -7.60 3.03 -0.60
CA ALA A 31 -7.24 4.38 -0.19
C ALA A 31 -5.74 4.51 0.09
N VAL A 32 -5.12 3.53 0.75
CA VAL A 32 -3.66 3.51 0.98
C VAL A 32 -2.87 3.53 -0.35
N PHE A 33 -3.26 2.73 -1.33
CA PHE A 33 -2.60 2.72 -2.64
C PHE A 33 -2.79 4.00 -3.42
N ALA A 34 -3.99 4.58 -3.38
CA ALA A 34 -4.26 5.86 -4.02
C ALA A 34 -3.39 6.96 -3.41
N LEU A 35 -3.30 7.04 -2.07
CA LEU A 35 -2.46 8.01 -1.36
C LEU A 35 -0.97 7.77 -1.61
N ALA A 36 -0.52 6.51 -1.58
CA ALA A 36 0.87 6.16 -1.87
C ALA A 36 1.27 6.52 -3.31
N HIS A 37 0.32 6.44 -4.24
CA HIS A 37 0.52 6.85 -5.63
C HIS A 37 0.55 8.37 -5.80
N ASP A 38 -0.48 9.05 -5.30
CA ASP A 38 -0.71 10.47 -5.48
C ASP A 38 0.30 11.31 -4.68
N GLU A 39 0.47 10.99 -3.40
CA GLU A 39 1.31 11.75 -2.47
C GLU A 39 2.74 11.17 -2.39
N GLY A 40 2.87 9.85 -2.55
CA GLY A 40 4.17 9.15 -2.51
C GLY A 40 4.86 9.04 -3.87
N GLY A 41 4.17 9.36 -4.98
CA GLY A 41 4.71 9.24 -6.34
C GLY A 41 4.99 7.80 -6.78
N LEU A 42 4.46 6.80 -6.08
CA LEU A 42 4.70 5.39 -6.36
C LEU A 42 3.78 4.88 -7.47
N SER A 43 4.31 4.24 -8.50
CA SER A 43 3.46 3.63 -9.54
C SER A 43 2.74 2.38 -9.01
N TYR A 44 1.52 2.11 -9.51
CA TYR A 44 0.76 0.91 -9.16
C TYR A 44 1.53 -0.40 -9.42
N ASN A 45 2.44 -0.42 -10.39
CA ASN A 45 3.33 -1.57 -10.61
C ASN A 45 4.24 -1.83 -9.42
N ARG A 46 4.92 -0.78 -8.92
CA ARG A 46 5.79 -0.90 -7.74
C ARG A 46 5.02 -1.25 -6.48
N LEU A 47 3.84 -0.65 -6.29
CA LEU A 47 2.96 -0.99 -5.16
C LEU A 47 2.54 -2.46 -5.21
N GLY A 48 2.22 -2.97 -6.41
CA GLY A 48 1.89 -4.37 -6.63
C GLY A 48 3.06 -5.31 -6.34
N GLU A 49 4.25 -5.00 -6.87
CA GLU A 49 5.46 -5.78 -6.62
C GLU A 49 5.82 -5.82 -5.13
N ALA A 50 5.73 -4.68 -4.43
CA ALA A 50 6.04 -4.60 -3.00
C ALA A 50 5.03 -5.37 -2.12
N CYS A 51 3.75 -5.38 -2.50
CA CYS A 51 2.70 -6.02 -1.71
C CYS A 51 2.37 -7.45 -2.16
N ASP A 52 3.09 -7.99 -3.16
CA ASP A 52 2.77 -9.24 -3.84
C ASP A 52 1.33 -9.27 -4.41
N ILE A 53 0.88 -8.13 -4.96
CA ILE A 53 -0.44 -7.95 -5.55
C ILE A 53 -0.28 -7.61 -7.04
N ARG A 54 -1.14 -8.16 -7.88
CA ARG A 54 -1.14 -7.81 -9.30
C ARG A 54 -1.41 -6.30 -9.50
N PRO A 55 -0.60 -5.58 -10.30
CA PRO A 55 -0.76 -4.14 -10.53
C PRO A 55 -2.17 -3.75 -11.01
N GLU A 56 -2.78 -4.59 -11.84
CA GLU A 56 -4.15 -4.40 -12.32
C GLU A 56 -5.17 -4.40 -11.18
N ARG A 57 -4.96 -5.26 -10.17
CA ARG A 57 -5.80 -5.32 -8.98
C ARG A 57 -5.57 -4.09 -8.10
N VAL A 58 -4.33 -3.67 -7.89
CA VAL A 58 -3.99 -2.42 -7.17
C VAL A 58 -4.71 -1.23 -7.79
N SER A 59 -4.68 -1.13 -9.12
CA SER A 59 -5.32 -0.04 -9.87
C SER A 59 -6.84 -0.02 -9.71
N ARG A 60 -7.48 -1.20 -9.65
CA ARG A 60 -8.93 -1.32 -9.37
C ARG A 60 -9.26 -0.96 -7.92
N MET A 61 -8.45 -1.44 -6.97
CA MET A 61 -8.61 -1.12 -5.54
C MET A 61 -8.50 0.39 -5.30
N ALA A 62 -7.49 1.04 -5.88
CA ALA A 62 -7.29 2.48 -5.77
C ALA A 62 -8.45 3.31 -6.36
N LYS A 63 -9.20 2.74 -7.32
CA LYS A 63 -10.41 3.33 -7.88
C LYS A 63 -11.69 3.06 -7.07
N GLY A 64 -11.58 2.33 -5.95
CA GLY A 64 -12.73 1.93 -5.13
C GLY A 64 -13.48 0.69 -5.64
N ASP A 65 -12.95 -0.01 -6.65
CA ASP A 65 -13.59 -1.17 -7.30
C ASP A 65 -13.22 -2.51 -6.61
N GLY A 66 -12.59 -2.46 -5.43
CA GLY A 66 -12.21 -3.66 -4.69
C GLY A 66 -11.81 -3.38 -3.25
N THR A 67 -12.74 -3.58 -2.31
CA THR A 67 -12.40 -3.60 -0.89
C THR A 67 -11.67 -4.90 -0.57
N VAL A 68 -10.49 -4.81 0.05
CA VAL A 68 -9.79 -5.98 0.55
C VAL A 68 -10.36 -6.36 1.90
N THR A 69 -11.15 -7.42 1.93
CA THR A 69 -11.74 -7.97 3.15
C THR A 69 -10.83 -8.99 3.85
N SER A 70 -9.67 -9.30 3.27
CA SER A 70 -8.77 -10.33 3.77
C SER A 70 -7.63 -9.72 4.58
N LEU A 71 -7.63 -9.98 5.90
CA LEU A 71 -6.49 -9.75 6.80
C LEU A 71 -5.11 -10.06 6.18
N PRO A 72 -4.88 -11.23 5.53
CA PRO A 72 -3.55 -11.57 5.02
C PRO A 72 -3.07 -10.65 3.89
N VAL A 73 -3.99 -9.99 3.19
CA VAL A 73 -3.62 -9.01 2.17
C VAL A 73 -3.25 -7.69 2.84
N LEU A 74 -3.94 -7.30 3.92
CA LEU A 74 -3.57 -6.11 4.70
C LEU A 74 -2.17 -6.25 5.29
N GLU A 75 -1.81 -7.42 5.85
CA GLU A 75 -0.47 -7.67 6.39
C GLU A 75 0.61 -7.56 5.31
N ARG A 76 0.38 -8.13 4.12
CA ARG A 76 1.32 -8.00 2.98
C ARG A 76 1.49 -6.56 2.51
N VAL A 77 0.43 -5.76 2.58
CA VAL A 77 0.49 -4.34 2.24
C VAL A 77 1.27 -3.57 3.29
N CYS A 78 1.03 -3.80 4.58
CA CYS A 78 1.81 -3.19 5.66
C CYS A 78 3.30 -3.56 5.57
N ASP A 79 3.60 -4.83 5.29
CA ASP A 79 4.98 -5.33 5.09
C ASP A 79 5.64 -4.69 3.86
N GLY A 80 4.97 -4.71 2.70
CA GLY A 80 5.45 -4.12 1.45
C GLY A 80 5.66 -2.61 1.49
N LEU A 81 4.84 -1.90 2.27
CA LEU A 81 4.95 -0.45 2.49
C LEU A 81 5.92 -0.10 3.63
N GLY A 82 6.47 -1.11 4.32
CA GLY A 82 7.39 -0.94 5.45
C GLY A 82 6.75 -0.15 6.59
N ILE A 83 5.51 -0.46 6.97
CA ILE A 83 4.80 0.14 8.10
C ILE A 83 5.06 -0.72 9.35
N PRO A 84 6.01 -0.36 10.23
CA PRO A 84 6.29 -1.15 11.42
C PRO A 84 5.16 -1.01 12.46
N GLY A 85 4.59 -2.15 12.89
CA GLY A 85 3.83 -2.24 14.15
C GLY A 85 2.32 -2.04 14.11
N ILE A 86 1.66 -2.20 12.96
CA ILE A 86 0.18 -2.09 12.84
C ILE A 86 -0.54 -3.44 12.62
N CYS A 87 0.16 -4.57 12.63
CA CYS A 87 -0.48 -5.90 12.60
C CYS A 87 -0.85 -6.37 14.01
#